data_AF-A0A3Q3X815-F1
#
_entry.id   AF-A0A3Q3X815-F1
#
_cell.length_a   1.000
_cell.length_b   1.000
_cell.length_c   1.000
_cell.angle_alpha   90.00
_cell.angle_beta   90.00
_cell.angle_gamma   90.00
#
_symmetry.space_group_name_H-M   'P 1'
#
loop_
_entity.id
_entity.type
_entity.pdbx_description
1 polymer ?
#
loop_
_entity_poly.entity_id
_entity_poly.type
_entity_poly.pdbx_seq_one_letter_code
_entity_poly.pdbx_strand_id
1 'polypeptide(L)'
;MALSAPAAIISTEVCVCLVLHTDAEMIHNSKEACLRHDNQVKQRQAIEKANISYHQQHQQPSSQREYDLNDPERLKKTEPADAQMMIPGLVGEDQECEGRQQRQREQFREWFIQQQSERAAERDREKLEGRQRDDQNRIEMNNKALQLQTAEMKTRKALAIATEEFNLAKVKEKGQRAQLEGANDEPAPSLVGFPGLCPGSDRRAPPESLQQVIQFQKYQIEEKRVKQKLTIEERYNRFRLDSARTLLLMERQQARLDKQLRRHLDIFRTRGQIDDAFFSKFNTCSR
;
A
#
# COMPACT_ATOMS: atom_id res chain seq x y z
N MET A 1 -31.39 -113.73 112.22
CA MET A 1 -30.38 -112.96 111.47
C MET A 1 -30.54 -113.30 110.00
N ALA A 2 -30.38 -112.31 109.12
CA ALA A 2 -30.35 -112.38 107.65
C ALA A 2 -31.70 -112.71 106.97
N LEU A 3 -32.19 -112.04 105.92
CA LEU A 3 -31.74 -110.90 105.11
C LEU A 3 -33.02 -110.29 104.49
N SER A 4 -33.22 -108.97 104.64
CA SER A 4 -34.27 -108.19 103.97
C SER A 4 -33.61 -107.33 102.89
N ALA A 5 -33.66 -107.78 101.63
CA ALA A 5 -33.42 -106.93 100.45
C ALA A 5 -33.83 -107.68 99.16
N PRO A 6 -34.98 -107.34 98.55
CA PRO A 6 -35.03 -107.35 97.08
C PRO A 6 -35.75 -106.16 96.43
N ALA A 7 -36.51 -105.34 97.16
CA ALA A 7 -37.38 -104.33 96.53
C ALA A 7 -36.65 -103.05 96.06
N ALA A 8 -35.59 -102.63 96.77
CA ALA A 8 -34.85 -101.41 96.42
C ALA A 8 -33.96 -101.59 95.17
N ILE A 9 -33.48 -102.81 94.89
CA ILE A 9 -32.59 -103.11 93.76
C ILE A 9 -33.36 -103.11 92.44
N ILE A 10 -34.59 -103.65 92.44
CA ILE A 10 -35.43 -103.72 91.22
C ILE A 10 -35.88 -102.31 90.79
N SER A 11 -36.19 -101.41 91.73
CA SER A 11 -36.62 -100.04 91.40
C SER A 11 -35.49 -99.16 90.88
N THR A 12 -34.24 -99.35 91.32
CA THR A 12 -33.09 -98.61 90.80
C THR A 12 -32.62 -99.17 89.46
N GLU A 13 -32.65 -100.49 89.24
CA GLU A 13 -32.32 -101.09 87.94
C GLU A 13 -33.31 -100.72 86.82
N VAL A 14 -34.60 -100.66 87.13
CA VAL A 14 -35.62 -100.20 86.16
C VAL A 14 -35.45 -98.70 85.85
N CYS A 15 -35.12 -97.88 86.85
CA CYS A 15 -34.83 -96.45 86.65
C CYS A 15 -33.55 -96.23 85.83
N VAL A 16 -32.48 -96.98 86.10
CA VAL A 16 -31.23 -96.94 85.34
C VAL A 16 -31.43 -97.44 83.90
N CYS A 17 -32.21 -98.51 83.68
CA CYS A 17 -32.52 -98.98 82.32
C CYS A 17 -33.37 -97.98 81.52
N LEU A 18 -34.34 -97.30 82.15
CA LEU A 18 -35.13 -96.25 81.49
C LEU A 18 -34.27 -95.03 81.13
N VAL A 19 -33.40 -94.58 82.05
CA VAL A 19 -32.48 -93.45 81.79
C VAL A 19 -31.48 -93.80 80.68
N LEU A 20 -30.90 -95.01 80.71
CA LEU A 20 -29.98 -95.47 79.65
C LEU A 20 -30.68 -95.65 78.30
N HIS A 21 -31.96 -96.05 78.28
CA HIS A 21 -32.76 -96.14 77.07
C HIS A 21 -33.04 -94.76 76.48
N THR A 22 -33.44 -93.78 77.31
CA THR A 22 -33.64 -92.40 76.86
C THR A 22 -32.35 -91.73 76.41
N ASP A 23 -31.22 -92.02 77.06
CA ASP A 23 -29.91 -91.51 76.64
C ASP A 23 -29.48 -92.09 75.29
N ALA A 24 -29.71 -93.39 75.06
CA ALA A 24 -29.44 -94.03 73.77
C ALA A 24 -30.33 -93.46 72.64
N GLU A 25 -31.61 -93.20 72.90
CA GLU A 25 -32.52 -92.56 71.95
C GLU A 25 -32.14 -91.09 71.66
N MET A 26 -31.72 -90.33 72.67
CA MET A 26 -31.22 -88.96 72.48
C MET A 26 -29.95 -88.93 71.64
N ILE A 27 -29.01 -89.87 71.87
CA ILE A 27 -27.79 -90.01 71.08
C ILE A 27 -28.15 -90.38 69.62
N HIS A 28 -29.11 -91.29 69.42
CA HIS A 28 -29.60 -91.65 68.09
C HIS A 28 -30.24 -90.45 67.37
N ASN A 29 -31.15 -89.73 68.02
CA ASN A 29 -31.82 -88.57 67.45
C ASN A 29 -30.86 -87.42 67.15
N SER A 30 -29.84 -87.21 67.98
CA SER A 30 -28.77 -86.23 67.73
C SER A 30 -27.95 -86.58 66.49
N LYS A 31 -27.57 -87.86 66.31
CA LYS A 31 -26.90 -88.34 65.09
C LYS A 31 -27.77 -88.16 63.85
N GLU A 32 -29.05 -88.49 63.92
CA GLU A 32 -30.02 -88.28 62.83
C GLU A 32 -30.18 -86.79 62.48
N ALA A 33 -30.19 -85.91 63.48
CA ALA A 33 -30.23 -84.46 63.26
C ALA A 33 -28.96 -83.95 62.56
N CYS A 34 -27.77 -84.42 62.95
CA CYS A 34 -26.51 -84.10 62.28
C CYS A 34 -26.49 -84.57 60.83
N LEU A 35 -26.90 -85.81 60.56
CA LEU A 35 -26.97 -86.34 59.18
C LEU A 35 -27.95 -85.55 58.31
N ARG A 36 -29.12 -85.18 58.85
CA ARG A 36 -30.09 -84.32 58.17
C ARG A 36 -29.51 -82.94 57.89
N HIS A 37 -28.77 -82.36 58.85
CA HIS A 37 -28.11 -81.07 58.68
C HIS A 37 -27.03 -81.13 57.59
N ASP A 38 -26.15 -82.13 57.60
CA ASP A 38 -25.12 -82.32 56.58
C ASP A 38 -25.71 -82.50 55.18
N ASN A 39 -26.80 -83.28 55.07
CA ASN A 39 -27.52 -83.44 53.81
C ASN A 39 -28.14 -82.12 53.35
N GLN A 40 -28.71 -81.33 54.26
CA GLN A 40 -29.26 -80.01 53.95
C GLN A 40 -28.16 -79.02 53.48
N VAL A 41 -26.99 -79.04 54.12
CA VAL A 41 -25.83 -78.23 53.72
C VAL A 41 -25.34 -78.64 52.34
N LYS A 42 -25.21 -79.93 52.06
CA LYS A 42 -24.82 -80.45 50.73
C LYS A 42 -25.83 -80.05 49.66
N GLN A 43 -27.13 -80.15 49.94
CA GLN A 43 -28.18 -79.71 49.02
C GLN A 43 -28.10 -78.20 48.75
N ARG A 44 -27.91 -77.38 49.79
CA ARG A 44 -27.72 -75.93 49.63
C ARG A 44 -26.51 -75.62 48.75
N GLN A 45 -25.39 -76.29 48.98
CA GLN A 45 -24.19 -76.13 48.16
C GLN A 45 -24.40 -76.58 46.71
N ALA A 46 -25.16 -77.65 46.48
CA ALA A 46 -25.48 -78.13 45.14
C ALA A 46 -26.36 -77.12 44.38
N ILE A 47 -27.38 -76.56 45.05
CA ILE A 47 -28.25 -75.52 44.48
C ILE A 47 -27.43 -74.26 44.17
N GLU A 48 -26.56 -73.83 45.08
CA GLU A 48 -25.72 -72.65 44.86
C GLU A 48 -24.78 -72.83 43.67
N LYS A 49 -24.14 -74.00 43.55
CA LYS A 49 -23.30 -74.33 42.39
C LYS A 49 -24.13 -74.35 41.09
N ALA A 50 -25.34 -74.90 41.12
CA ALA A 50 -26.23 -74.90 39.98
C ALA A 50 -26.63 -73.47 39.57
N ASN A 51 -26.99 -72.61 40.52
CA ASN A 51 -27.30 -71.20 40.27
C ASN A 51 -26.13 -70.44 39.66
N ILE A 52 -24.92 -70.60 40.21
CA ILE A 52 -23.71 -69.97 39.66
C ILE A 52 -23.48 -70.45 38.22
N SER A 53 -23.61 -71.75 37.96
CA SER A 53 -23.46 -72.28 36.59
C SER A 53 -24.52 -71.74 35.63
N TYR A 54 -25.76 -71.59 36.10
CA TYR A 54 -26.86 -71.05 35.30
C TYR A 54 -26.65 -69.57 34.98
N HIS A 55 -26.24 -68.76 35.96
CA HIS A 55 -25.92 -67.34 35.75
C HIS A 55 -24.76 -67.20 34.75
N GLN A 56 -23.72 -68.03 34.87
CA GLN A 56 -22.60 -68.02 33.95
C GLN A 56 -22.97 -68.42 32.52
N GLN A 57 -23.98 -69.26 32.33
CA GLN A 57 -24.40 -69.68 30.99
C GLN A 57 -25.39 -68.72 30.35
N HIS A 58 -26.29 -68.13 31.13
CA HIS A 58 -27.47 -67.44 30.61
C HIS A 58 -27.59 -65.96 30.97
N GLN A 59 -26.80 -65.46 31.94
CA GLN A 59 -26.89 -64.08 32.42
C GLN A 59 -25.58 -63.31 32.18
N GLN A 60 -24.85 -63.66 31.13
CA GLN A 60 -23.65 -62.94 30.77
C GLN A 60 -23.99 -61.52 30.30
N PRO A 61 -23.19 -60.49 30.65
CA PRO A 61 -23.40 -59.13 30.16
C PRO A 61 -23.42 -59.06 28.62
N SER A 62 -22.59 -59.86 27.97
CA SER A 62 -22.50 -59.95 26.50
C SER A 62 -23.72 -60.56 25.82
N SER A 63 -24.53 -61.34 26.55
CA SER A 63 -25.76 -61.94 26.02
C SER A 63 -27.00 -61.05 26.22
N GLN A 64 -26.85 -59.86 26.81
CA GLN A 64 -27.95 -58.92 26.98
C GLN A 64 -28.33 -58.29 25.63
N ARG A 65 -29.64 -58.06 25.44
CA ARG A 65 -30.17 -57.45 24.22
C ARG A 65 -29.57 -56.08 23.91
N GLU A 66 -29.22 -55.33 24.93
CA GLU A 66 -28.68 -53.96 24.84
C GLU A 66 -27.15 -53.93 24.91
N TYR A 67 -26.49 -55.09 24.83
CA TYR A 67 -25.02 -55.13 24.91
C TYR A 67 -24.38 -54.40 23.73
N ASP A 68 -25.00 -54.40 22.56
CA ASP A 68 -24.59 -53.61 21.39
C ASP A 68 -24.58 -52.10 21.66
N LEU A 69 -25.52 -51.61 22.49
CA LEU A 69 -25.59 -50.21 22.92
C LEU A 69 -24.60 -49.90 24.05
N ASN A 70 -24.39 -50.86 24.96
CA ASN A 70 -23.57 -50.73 26.15
C ASN A 70 -22.14 -51.28 26.00
N ASP A 71 -21.74 -51.67 24.78
CA ASP A 71 -20.43 -52.21 24.51
C ASP A 71 -19.35 -51.13 24.78
N PRO A 72 -18.40 -51.37 25.70
CA PRO A 72 -17.33 -50.41 25.98
C PRO A 72 -16.47 -50.08 24.75
N GLU A 73 -16.43 -50.98 23.76
CA GLU A 73 -15.68 -50.82 22.52
C GLU A 73 -16.54 -50.32 21.35
N ARG A 74 -17.81 -49.98 21.58
CA ARG A 74 -18.77 -49.55 20.55
C ARG A 74 -18.20 -48.45 19.65
N LEU A 75 -17.61 -47.41 20.23
CA LEU A 75 -17.05 -46.28 19.47
C LEU A 75 -15.87 -46.66 18.56
N LYS A 76 -15.12 -47.72 18.89
CA LYS A 76 -14.00 -48.19 18.06
C LYS A 76 -14.45 -49.12 16.94
N LYS A 77 -15.60 -49.77 17.13
CA LYS A 77 -16.22 -50.69 16.16
C LYS A 77 -17.14 -49.96 15.17
N THR A 78 -17.62 -48.77 15.51
CA THR A 78 -18.43 -47.95 14.61
C THR A 78 -17.55 -47.38 13.49
N GLU A 79 -17.86 -47.74 12.25
CA GLU A 79 -17.21 -47.15 11.08
C GLU A 79 -17.65 -45.68 10.90
N PRO A 80 -16.79 -44.79 10.40
CA PRO A 80 -17.11 -43.38 10.22
C PRO A 80 -18.30 -43.13 9.28
N ALA A 81 -18.59 -44.08 8.38
CA ALA A 81 -19.76 -44.05 7.51
C ALA A 81 -21.08 -44.29 8.29
N ASP A 82 -21.07 -45.16 9.30
CA ASP A 82 -22.24 -45.45 10.15
C ASP A 82 -22.48 -44.35 11.19
N ALA A 83 -21.42 -43.61 11.55
CA ALA A 83 -21.49 -42.43 12.41
C ALA A 83 -21.93 -41.15 11.66
N GLN A 84 -22.10 -41.22 10.34
CA GLN A 84 -22.41 -40.06 9.51
C GLN A 84 -23.88 -39.64 9.65
N MET A 85 -24.18 -38.91 10.72
CA MET A 85 -25.48 -38.26 10.98
C MET A 85 -25.72 -37.02 10.11
N MET A 86 -24.82 -36.72 9.17
CA MET A 86 -24.87 -35.51 8.34
C MET A 86 -25.31 -35.89 6.92
N ILE A 87 -26.32 -35.20 6.39
CA ILE A 87 -26.83 -35.40 5.02
C ILE A 87 -25.68 -35.11 4.04
N PRO A 88 -25.20 -36.09 3.26
CA PRO A 88 -24.11 -35.85 2.33
C PRO A 88 -24.54 -34.88 1.20
N GLY A 89 -23.72 -33.87 0.93
CA GLY A 89 -23.85 -33.02 -0.26
C GLY A 89 -24.91 -31.93 -0.15
N LEU A 90 -24.67 -30.92 0.69
CA LEU A 90 -25.46 -29.70 0.66
C LEU A 90 -25.20 -28.97 -0.66
N VAL A 91 -26.27 -28.66 -1.40
CA VAL A 91 -26.23 -28.03 -2.74
C VAL A 91 -25.49 -26.68 -2.77
N GLY A 92 -25.30 -26.04 -1.61
CA GLY A 92 -24.55 -24.78 -1.47
C GLY A 92 -23.05 -24.94 -1.23
N GLU A 93 -22.55 -26.14 -0.97
CA GLU A 93 -21.12 -26.37 -0.75
C GLU A 93 -20.38 -26.45 -2.07
N ASP A 94 -19.50 -25.48 -2.28
CA ASP A 94 -18.63 -25.46 -3.45
C ASP A 94 -17.24 -25.99 -3.09
N GLN A 95 -17.01 -27.24 -3.44
CA GLN A 95 -15.73 -27.92 -3.26
C GLN A 95 -14.60 -27.30 -4.13
N GLU A 96 -14.95 -26.56 -5.20
CA GLU A 96 -13.99 -25.92 -6.10
C GLU A 96 -13.83 -24.41 -5.84
N CYS A 97 -14.21 -23.92 -4.65
CA CYS A 97 -14.20 -22.49 -4.36
C CYS A 97 -12.82 -21.84 -4.56
N GLU A 98 -11.76 -22.53 -4.15
CA GLU A 98 -10.36 -22.14 -4.35
C GLU A 98 -9.99 -22.10 -5.84
N GLY A 99 -10.36 -23.14 -6.60
CA GLY A 99 -10.11 -23.21 -8.04
C GLY A 99 -10.83 -22.10 -8.81
N ARG A 100 -12.09 -21.80 -8.46
CA ARG A 100 -12.82 -20.66 -9.01
C ARG A 100 -12.12 -19.35 -8.66
N GLN A 101 -11.73 -19.17 -7.41
CA GLN A 101 -11.08 -17.93 -6.97
C GLN A 101 -9.73 -17.72 -7.66
N GLN A 102 -8.95 -18.77 -7.87
CA GLN A 102 -7.70 -18.71 -8.61
C GLN A 102 -7.92 -18.25 -10.05
N ARG A 103 -8.87 -18.87 -10.78
CA ARG A 103 -9.22 -18.46 -12.15
C ARG A 103 -9.65 -16.99 -12.23
N GLN A 104 -10.45 -16.53 -11.27
CA GLN A 104 -10.86 -15.13 -11.19
C GLN A 104 -9.66 -14.20 -10.96
N ARG A 105 -8.74 -14.56 -10.05
CA ARG A 105 -7.51 -13.78 -9.81
C ARG A 105 -6.63 -13.71 -11.06
N GLU A 106 -6.49 -14.80 -11.78
CA GLU A 106 -5.73 -14.86 -13.04
C GLU A 106 -6.36 -13.96 -14.11
N GLN A 107 -7.68 -14.02 -14.30
CA GLN A 107 -8.40 -13.13 -15.22
C GLN A 107 -8.18 -11.65 -14.88
N PHE A 108 -8.31 -11.27 -13.60
CA PHE A 108 -8.07 -9.89 -13.19
C PHE A 108 -6.61 -9.48 -13.43
N ARG A 109 -5.65 -10.36 -13.13
CA ARG A 109 -4.23 -10.10 -13.37
C ARG A 109 -3.94 -9.84 -14.85
N GLU A 110 -4.47 -10.68 -15.73
CA GLU A 110 -4.31 -10.52 -17.18
C GLU A 110 -4.91 -9.20 -17.68
N TRP A 111 -6.13 -8.86 -17.24
CA TRP A 111 -6.75 -7.57 -17.59
C TRP A 111 -5.94 -6.37 -17.12
N PHE A 112 -5.39 -6.41 -15.90
CA PHE A 112 -4.55 -5.33 -15.40
C PHE A 112 -3.26 -5.19 -16.21
N ILE A 113 -2.63 -6.30 -16.56
CA ILE A 113 -1.41 -6.30 -17.40
C ILE A 113 -1.73 -5.70 -18.77
N GLN A 114 -2.83 -6.14 -19.39
CA GLN A 114 -3.25 -5.61 -20.69
C GLN A 114 -3.46 -4.09 -20.62
N GLN A 115 -4.24 -3.61 -19.65
CA GLN A 115 -4.51 -2.18 -19.50
C GLN A 115 -3.23 -1.37 -19.25
N GLN A 116 -2.30 -1.90 -18.46
CA GLN A 116 -1.00 -1.24 -18.24
C GLN A 116 -0.17 -1.18 -19.53
N SER A 117 -0.15 -2.28 -20.31
CA SER A 117 0.59 -2.35 -21.56
C SER A 117 0.04 -1.37 -22.60
N GLU A 118 -1.29 -1.25 -22.72
CA GLU A 118 -1.95 -0.30 -23.60
C GLU A 118 -1.63 1.14 -23.22
N ARG A 119 -1.70 1.47 -21.91
CA ARG A 119 -1.33 2.81 -21.41
C ARG A 119 0.16 3.11 -21.58
N ALA A 120 1.03 2.11 -21.50
CA ALA A 120 2.46 2.29 -21.74
C ALA A 120 2.72 2.56 -23.23
N ALA A 121 2.12 1.78 -24.12
CA ALA A 121 2.20 1.96 -25.57
C ALA A 121 1.69 3.35 -25.99
N GLU A 122 0.57 3.81 -25.44
CA GLU A 122 0.02 5.13 -25.74
C GLU A 122 0.96 6.26 -25.30
N ARG A 123 1.54 6.16 -24.09
CA ARG A 123 2.56 7.12 -23.64
C ARG A 123 3.80 7.13 -24.52
N ASP A 124 4.22 5.97 -25.02
CA ASP A 124 5.39 5.89 -25.90
C ASP A 124 5.10 6.45 -27.30
N ARG A 125 3.87 6.29 -27.81
CA ARG A 125 3.39 6.99 -29.02
C ARG A 125 3.40 8.49 -28.84
N GLU A 126 2.79 9.00 -27.76
CA GLU A 126 2.74 10.43 -27.48
C GLU A 126 4.15 11.04 -27.36
N LYS A 127 5.08 10.34 -26.71
CA LYS A 127 6.50 10.77 -26.63
C LYS A 127 7.17 10.80 -28.00
N LEU A 128 6.92 9.80 -28.85
CA LEU A 128 7.51 9.74 -30.18
C LEU A 128 6.98 10.89 -31.06
N GLU A 129 5.67 11.10 -31.06
CA GLU A 129 5.03 12.22 -31.76
C GLU A 129 5.49 13.57 -31.20
N GLY A 130 5.62 13.70 -29.88
CA GLY A 130 6.20 14.88 -29.23
C GLY A 130 7.60 15.18 -29.74
N ARG A 131 8.49 14.19 -29.75
CA ARG A 131 9.85 14.36 -30.29
C ARG A 131 9.84 14.75 -31.77
N GLN A 132 9.01 14.11 -32.59
CA GLN A 132 8.89 14.45 -34.01
C GLN A 132 8.42 15.90 -34.22
N ARG A 133 7.42 16.35 -33.46
CA ARG A 133 6.95 17.74 -33.49
C ARG A 133 8.04 18.71 -33.05
N ASP A 134 8.78 18.41 -32.00
CA ASP A 134 9.88 19.25 -31.50
C ASP A 134 11.00 19.38 -32.54
N ASP A 135 11.37 18.27 -33.20
CA ASP A 135 12.39 18.28 -34.25
C ASP A 135 11.93 19.08 -35.47
N GLN A 136 10.66 18.93 -35.89
CA GLN A 136 10.06 19.74 -36.96
C GLN A 136 10.09 21.23 -36.62
N ASN A 137 9.64 21.60 -35.42
CA ASN A 137 9.64 22.99 -34.95
C ASN A 137 11.06 23.56 -34.90
N ARG A 138 12.05 22.78 -34.44
CA ARG A 138 13.46 23.20 -34.44
C ARG A 138 13.97 23.48 -35.85
N ILE A 139 13.67 22.62 -36.81
CA ILE A 139 14.06 22.80 -38.22
C ILE A 139 13.39 24.05 -38.80
N GLU A 140 12.09 24.23 -38.56
CA GLU A 140 11.35 25.40 -39.03
C GLU A 140 11.93 26.71 -38.47
N MET A 141 12.19 26.76 -37.16
CA MET A 141 12.78 27.92 -36.52
C MET A 141 14.18 28.24 -37.06
N ASN A 142 15.01 27.23 -37.30
CA ASN A 142 16.32 27.41 -37.92
C ASN A 142 16.22 27.96 -39.34
N ASN A 143 15.29 27.43 -40.15
CA ASN A 143 15.05 27.91 -41.51
C ASN A 143 14.60 29.38 -41.51
N LYS A 144 13.70 29.74 -40.59
CA LYS A 144 13.23 31.12 -40.44
C LYS A 144 14.36 32.06 -39.99
N ALA A 145 15.21 31.63 -39.07
CA ALA A 145 16.39 32.38 -38.66
C ALA A 145 17.34 32.63 -39.84
N LEU A 146 17.58 31.61 -40.66
CA LEU A 146 18.42 31.72 -41.86
C LEU A 146 17.82 32.69 -42.91
N GLN A 147 16.51 32.64 -43.11
CA GLN A 147 15.81 33.57 -44.01
C GLN A 147 15.95 35.02 -43.52
N LEU A 148 15.76 35.27 -42.23
CA LEU A 148 15.92 36.59 -41.63
C LEU A 148 17.36 37.11 -41.75
N GLN A 149 18.34 36.26 -41.47
CA GLN A 149 19.76 36.61 -41.62
C GLN A 149 20.09 36.96 -43.07
N THR A 150 19.58 36.19 -44.03
CA THR A 150 19.79 36.45 -45.45
C THR A 150 19.17 37.78 -45.88
N ALA A 151 17.95 38.07 -45.43
CA ALA A 151 17.27 39.33 -45.69
C ALA A 151 18.03 40.52 -45.07
N GLU A 152 18.47 40.40 -43.82
CA GLU A 152 19.28 41.41 -43.14
C GLU A 152 20.61 41.67 -43.86
N MET A 153 21.32 40.62 -44.28
CA MET A 153 22.55 40.79 -45.04
C MET A 153 22.32 41.51 -46.37
N LYS A 154 21.18 41.27 -47.04
CA LYS A 154 20.81 41.99 -48.26
C LYS A 154 20.53 43.47 -47.97
N THR A 155 19.80 43.81 -46.91
CA THR A 155 19.53 45.21 -46.56
C THR A 155 20.80 45.95 -46.15
N ARG A 156 21.69 45.30 -45.37
CA ARG A 156 23.01 45.87 -45.01
C ARG A 156 23.86 46.16 -46.25
N LYS A 157 23.91 45.22 -47.21
CA LYS A 157 24.62 45.42 -48.48
C LYS A 157 24.03 46.57 -49.29
N ALA A 158 22.70 46.62 -49.44
CA ALA A 158 22.03 47.70 -50.16
C ALA A 158 22.28 49.06 -49.52
N LEU A 159 22.25 49.14 -48.18
CA LEU A 159 22.53 50.37 -47.45
C LEU A 159 23.98 50.81 -47.60
N ALA A 160 24.93 49.88 -47.61
CA ALA A 160 26.34 50.17 -47.86
C ALA A 160 26.55 50.76 -49.28
N ILE A 161 25.95 50.13 -50.30
CA ILE A 161 25.99 50.63 -51.69
C ILE A 161 25.37 52.02 -51.79
N ALA A 162 24.18 52.24 -51.22
CA ALA A 162 23.52 53.55 -51.24
C ALA A 162 24.35 54.63 -50.52
N THR A 163 25.04 54.27 -49.42
CA THR A 163 25.93 55.18 -48.71
C THR A 163 27.17 55.52 -49.54
N GLU A 164 27.75 54.55 -50.22
CA GLU A 164 28.88 54.76 -51.14
C GLU A 164 28.49 55.68 -52.30
N GLU A 165 27.34 55.43 -52.93
CA GLU A 165 26.80 56.27 -54.00
C GLU A 165 26.52 57.71 -53.53
N PHE A 166 25.93 57.87 -52.34
CA PHE A 166 25.71 59.18 -51.73
C PHE A 166 27.03 59.92 -51.47
N ASN A 167 28.02 59.23 -50.91
CA ASN A 167 29.34 59.80 -50.65
C ASN A 167 30.03 60.23 -51.95
N LEU A 168 29.99 59.39 -52.99
CA LEU A 168 30.51 59.71 -54.32
C LEU A 168 29.81 60.93 -54.93
N ALA A 169 28.48 61.01 -54.84
CA ALA A 169 27.72 62.17 -55.29
C ALA A 169 28.10 63.45 -54.52
N LYS A 170 28.29 63.36 -53.21
CA LYS A 170 28.73 64.48 -52.37
C LYS A 170 30.15 64.95 -52.69
N VAL A 171 31.07 64.05 -53.00
CA VAL A 171 32.43 64.40 -53.44
C VAL A 171 32.38 65.13 -54.78
N LYS A 172 31.58 64.65 -55.75
CA LYS A 172 31.39 65.33 -57.03
C LYS A 172 30.78 66.73 -56.86
N GLU A 173 29.74 66.87 -56.04
CA GLU A 173 29.11 68.16 -55.73
C GLU A 173 30.12 69.15 -55.11
N LYS A 174 30.92 68.70 -54.13
CA LYS A 174 31.97 69.54 -53.53
C LYS A 174 33.03 69.96 -54.54
N GLY A 175 33.47 69.06 -55.42
CA GLY A 175 34.41 69.39 -56.48
C GLY A 175 33.87 70.47 -57.44
N GLN A 176 32.59 70.39 -57.79
CA GLN A 176 31.92 71.40 -58.61
C GLN A 176 31.77 72.74 -57.89
N ARG A 177 31.40 72.74 -56.60
CA ARG A 177 31.35 73.98 -55.80
C ARG A 177 32.71 74.64 -55.65
N ALA A 178 33.77 73.88 -55.41
CA ALA A 178 35.12 74.41 -55.35
C ALA A 178 35.58 75.05 -56.68
N GLN A 179 35.12 74.53 -57.82
CA GLN A 179 35.35 75.14 -59.13
C GLN A 179 34.56 76.43 -59.36
N LEU A 180 33.37 76.56 -58.76
CA LEU A 180 32.52 77.76 -58.84
C LEU A 180 32.95 78.85 -57.83
N GLU A 181 33.43 78.46 -56.65
CA GLU A 181 33.89 79.38 -55.60
C GLU A 181 35.33 79.88 -55.83
N GLY A 182 36.12 79.23 -56.69
CA GLY A 182 37.44 79.72 -57.14
C GLY A 182 37.41 80.95 -58.08
N ALA A 183 36.31 81.69 -58.14
CA ALA A 183 36.11 82.80 -59.08
C ALA A 183 35.66 84.14 -58.46
N ASN A 184 35.68 84.32 -57.14
CA ASN A 184 35.46 85.63 -56.52
C ASN A 184 36.25 85.78 -55.19
N ASP A 185 37.43 86.37 -55.28
CA ASP A 185 38.14 87.00 -54.15
C ASP A 185 38.08 88.52 -54.35
N GLU A 186 37.45 89.25 -53.42
CA GLU A 186 37.73 90.68 -53.16
C GLU A 186 37.06 91.12 -51.83
N PRO A 187 37.80 91.67 -50.85
CA PRO A 187 37.25 92.12 -49.57
C PRO A 187 37.29 93.66 -49.41
N ALA A 188 36.13 94.32 -49.18
CA ALA A 188 36.07 95.70 -48.68
C ALA A 188 34.65 96.07 -48.19
N PRO A 189 34.42 97.24 -47.54
CA PRO A 189 34.90 97.66 -46.23
C PRO A 189 33.72 98.10 -45.30
N SER A 190 34.06 98.47 -44.07
CA SER A 190 33.21 98.86 -42.93
C SER A 190 31.96 99.71 -43.18
N LEU A 191 30.83 99.32 -42.55
CA LEU A 191 29.70 100.20 -42.24
C LEU A 191 29.36 100.12 -40.74
N VAL A 192 29.32 101.29 -40.11
CA VAL A 192 29.07 101.50 -38.68
C VAL A 192 27.63 101.10 -38.33
N GLY A 193 27.47 100.15 -37.41
CA GLY A 193 26.18 99.69 -36.90
C GLY A 193 26.25 99.29 -35.43
N PHE A 194 25.35 99.89 -34.65
CA PHE A 194 24.83 99.59 -33.31
C PHE A 194 25.37 98.33 -32.56
N PRO A 195 25.82 98.45 -31.29
CA PRO A 195 26.31 97.31 -30.52
C PRO A 195 25.17 96.34 -30.18
N GLY A 196 25.29 95.08 -30.59
CA GLY A 196 24.41 94.01 -30.10
C GLY A 196 24.27 92.77 -30.97
N LEU A 197 24.65 92.82 -32.25
CA LEU A 197 24.48 91.67 -33.16
C LEU A 197 25.63 91.58 -34.16
N CYS A 198 26.79 91.10 -33.69
CA CYS A 198 27.86 90.57 -34.55
C CYS A 198 28.21 89.14 -34.11
N PRO A 199 27.96 88.11 -34.93
CA PRO A 199 28.27 86.70 -34.64
C PRO A 199 29.76 86.32 -34.61
N GLY A 200 30.69 87.26 -34.38
CA GLY A 200 32.11 87.04 -34.70
C GLY A 200 33.15 87.36 -33.61
N SER A 201 32.79 87.96 -32.48
CA SER A 201 33.77 88.36 -31.46
C SER A 201 33.24 88.13 -30.05
N ASP A 202 32.95 86.88 -29.69
CA ASP A 202 32.85 86.51 -28.28
C ASP A 202 34.27 86.43 -27.70
N ARG A 203 34.85 87.58 -27.35
CA ARG A 203 35.95 87.64 -26.37
C ARG A 203 35.37 87.64 -24.97
N ARG A 204 34.57 86.62 -24.63
CA ARG A 204 34.52 86.19 -23.23
C ARG A 204 35.89 85.63 -22.90
N ALA A 205 36.51 86.15 -21.84
CA ALA A 205 37.61 85.42 -21.21
C ALA A 205 37.12 83.98 -20.99
N PRO A 206 37.88 82.94 -21.38
CA PRO A 206 37.44 81.56 -21.22
C PRO A 206 37.00 81.35 -19.77
N PRO A 207 35.71 81.11 -19.48
CA PRO A 207 35.34 80.73 -18.15
C PRO A 207 35.81 79.27 -18.03
N GLU A 208 36.73 79.05 -17.09
CA GLU A 208 37.38 77.78 -16.75
C GLU A 208 38.62 77.43 -17.61
N SER A 209 39.72 77.12 -16.91
CA SER A 209 40.92 76.55 -17.53
C SER A 209 40.53 75.29 -18.31
N LEU A 210 41.09 75.06 -19.50
CA LEU A 210 40.82 73.87 -20.33
C LEU A 210 40.89 72.56 -19.51
N GLN A 211 41.75 72.54 -18.49
CA GLN A 211 41.89 71.43 -17.57
C GLN A 211 40.64 71.21 -16.69
N GLN A 212 39.97 72.27 -16.24
CA GLN A 212 38.71 72.20 -15.48
C GLN A 212 37.58 71.67 -16.37
N VAL A 213 37.49 72.12 -17.62
CA VAL A 213 36.51 71.62 -18.59
C VAL A 213 36.69 70.12 -18.86
N ILE A 214 37.94 69.67 -19.02
CA ILE A 214 38.27 68.25 -19.19
C ILE A 214 37.89 67.44 -17.94
N GLN A 215 38.17 67.95 -16.74
CA GLN A 215 37.79 67.29 -15.49
C GLN A 215 36.26 67.20 -15.34
N PHE A 216 35.54 68.26 -15.67
CA PHE A 216 34.08 68.29 -15.62
C PHE A 216 33.45 67.30 -16.61
N GLN A 217 33.98 67.22 -17.83
CA GLN A 217 33.53 66.22 -18.81
C GLN A 217 33.80 64.79 -18.34
N LYS A 218 34.95 64.52 -17.71
CA LYS A 218 35.25 63.20 -17.10
C LYS A 218 34.25 62.86 -15.99
N TYR A 219 33.93 63.82 -15.13
CA TYR A 219 32.92 63.63 -14.09
C TYR A 219 31.54 63.32 -14.68
N GLN A 220 31.11 64.03 -15.73
CA GLN A 220 29.82 63.76 -16.37
C GLN A 220 29.77 62.37 -17.03
N ILE A 221 30.87 61.92 -17.62
CA ILE A 221 30.97 60.57 -18.20
C ILE A 221 30.85 59.53 -17.08
N GLU A 222 31.57 59.69 -15.97
CA GLU A 222 31.54 58.73 -14.87
C GLU A 222 30.17 58.71 -14.18
N GLU A 223 29.55 59.87 -13.94
CA GLU A 223 28.21 59.97 -13.36
C GLU A 223 27.17 59.24 -14.23
N LYS A 224 27.24 59.41 -15.56
CA LYS A 224 26.36 58.67 -16.49
C LYS A 224 26.62 57.16 -16.44
N ARG A 225 27.89 56.73 -16.37
CA ARG A 225 28.26 55.31 -16.27
C ARG A 225 27.74 54.68 -14.98
N VAL A 226 27.86 55.35 -13.85
CA VAL A 226 27.35 54.87 -12.55
C VAL A 226 25.83 54.75 -12.57
N LYS A 227 25.11 55.78 -13.05
CA LYS A 227 23.64 55.74 -13.19
C LYS A 227 23.17 54.60 -14.10
N GLN A 228 23.89 54.34 -15.20
CA GLN A 228 23.57 53.26 -16.12
C GLN A 228 23.82 51.88 -15.50
N LYS A 229 24.91 51.70 -14.73
CA LYS A 229 25.16 50.45 -13.98
C LYS A 229 24.07 50.19 -12.94
N LEU A 230 23.70 51.21 -12.17
CA LEU A 230 22.70 51.09 -11.11
C LEU A 230 21.32 50.69 -11.66
N THR A 231 20.92 51.28 -12.80
CA THR A 231 19.66 50.92 -13.47
C THR A 231 19.65 49.51 -14.05
N ILE A 232 20.78 49.01 -14.56
CA ILE A 232 20.93 47.62 -15.00
C ILE A 232 20.83 46.68 -13.79
N GLU A 233 21.51 47.00 -12.70
CA GLU A 233 21.51 46.20 -11.48
C GLU A 233 20.11 46.12 -10.84
N GLU A 234 19.37 47.24 -10.78
CA GLU A 234 17.98 47.26 -10.34
C GLU A 234 17.05 46.41 -11.23
N ARG A 235 17.26 46.41 -12.55
CA ARG A 235 16.50 45.55 -13.47
C ARG A 235 16.82 44.08 -13.22
N TYR A 236 18.09 43.76 -13.01
CA TYR A 236 18.52 42.40 -12.69
C TYR A 236 17.97 41.91 -11.35
N ASN A 237 17.97 42.78 -10.32
CA ASN A 237 17.40 42.48 -9.02
C ASN A 237 15.88 42.25 -9.09
N ARG A 238 15.15 43.06 -9.88
CA ARG A 238 13.72 42.83 -10.14
C ARG A 238 13.48 41.47 -10.80
N PHE A 239 14.22 41.17 -11.87
CA PHE A 239 14.10 39.88 -12.56
C PHE A 239 14.38 38.69 -11.63
N ARG A 240 15.41 38.77 -10.78
CA ARG A 240 15.73 37.74 -9.79
C ARG A 240 14.61 37.55 -8.78
N LEU A 241 14.03 38.63 -8.27
CA LEU A 241 12.93 38.58 -7.31
C LEU A 241 11.66 37.98 -7.94
N ASP A 242 11.33 38.38 -9.16
CA ASP A 242 10.18 37.84 -9.89
C ASP A 242 10.37 36.35 -10.18
N SER A 243 11.56 35.95 -10.63
CA SER A 243 11.90 34.54 -10.85
C SER A 243 11.84 33.70 -9.56
N ALA A 244 12.32 34.23 -8.44
CA ALA A 244 12.22 33.54 -7.15
C ALA A 244 10.76 33.40 -6.70
N ARG A 245 9.95 34.44 -6.94
CA ARG A 245 8.51 34.43 -6.63
C ARG A 245 7.75 33.42 -7.47
N THR A 246 8.04 33.32 -8.77
CA THR A 246 7.41 32.32 -9.64
C THR A 246 7.79 30.90 -9.23
N LEU A 247 9.06 30.65 -8.88
CA LEU A 247 9.51 29.35 -8.39
C LEU A 247 8.77 28.92 -7.11
N LEU A 248 8.65 29.81 -6.13
CA LEU A 248 7.91 29.53 -4.89
C LEU A 248 6.42 29.25 -5.14
N LEU A 249 5.80 29.93 -6.11
CA LEU A 249 4.41 29.68 -6.47
C LEU A 249 4.24 28.30 -7.11
N MET A 250 5.15 27.92 -8.00
CA MET A 250 5.15 26.59 -8.63
C MET A 250 5.36 25.48 -7.60
N GLU A 251 6.31 25.65 -6.68
CA GLU A 251 6.54 24.69 -5.59
C GLU A 251 5.29 24.52 -4.70
N ARG A 252 4.62 25.62 -4.34
CA ARG A 252 3.36 25.57 -3.59
C ARG A 252 2.24 24.88 -4.36
N GLN A 253 2.15 25.09 -5.67
CA GLN A 253 1.18 24.38 -6.51
C GLN A 253 1.47 22.89 -6.53
N GLN A 254 2.73 22.50 -6.72
CA GLN A 254 3.15 21.11 -6.71
C GLN A 254 2.85 20.44 -5.36
N ALA A 255 3.16 21.10 -4.25
CA ALA A 255 2.85 20.58 -2.91
C ALA A 255 1.34 20.37 -2.67
N ARG A 256 0.47 21.21 -3.26
CA ARG A 256 -0.99 21.02 -3.20
C ARG A 256 -1.43 19.80 -3.98
N LEU A 257 -0.90 19.62 -5.19
CA LEU A 257 -1.18 18.44 -6.04
C LEU A 257 -0.71 17.16 -5.35
N ASP A 258 0.51 17.15 -4.80
CA ASP A 258 1.04 15.99 -4.06
C ASP A 258 0.19 15.66 -2.84
N LYS A 259 -0.30 16.68 -2.12
CA LYS A 259 -1.22 16.48 -0.99
C LYS A 259 -2.57 15.90 -1.44
N GLN A 260 -3.10 16.32 -2.59
CA GLN A 260 -4.31 15.72 -3.15
C GLN A 260 -4.07 14.27 -3.56
N LEU A 261 -2.95 13.97 -4.22
CA LEU A 261 -2.59 12.62 -4.63
C LEU A 261 -2.45 11.68 -3.41
N ARG A 262 -1.77 12.13 -2.35
CA ARG A 262 -1.67 11.37 -1.09
C ARG A 262 -3.04 11.10 -0.49
N ARG A 263 -3.93 12.09 -0.44
CA ARG A 263 -5.31 11.89 0.03
C ARG A 263 -6.07 10.87 -0.83
N HIS A 264 -5.93 10.92 -2.15
CA HIS A 264 -6.56 9.93 -3.03
C HIS A 264 -6.02 8.51 -2.77
N LEU A 265 -4.70 8.38 -2.60
CA LEU A 265 -4.08 7.10 -2.26
C LEU A 265 -4.50 6.60 -0.87
N ASP A 266 -4.61 7.49 0.12
CA ASP A 266 -5.06 7.13 1.47
C ASP A 266 -6.55 6.76 1.49
N ILE A 267 -7.39 7.44 0.71
CA ILE A 267 -8.80 7.05 0.51
C ILE A 267 -8.89 5.68 -0.17
N PHE A 268 -8.06 5.42 -1.17
CA PHE A 268 -8.03 4.12 -1.84
C PHE A 268 -7.53 3.02 -0.90
N ARG A 269 -6.50 3.29 -0.10
CA ARG A 269 -5.99 2.36 0.92
C ARG A 269 -7.02 2.07 2.01
N THR A 270 -7.71 3.08 2.52
CA THR A 270 -8.72 2.92 3.58
C THR A 270 -10.03 2.30 3.08
N ARG A 271 -10.44 2.57 1.82
CA ARG A 271 -11.62 1.93 1.21
C ARG A 271 -11.35 0.55 0.60
N GLY A 272 -10.09 0.27 0.24
CA GLY A 272 -9.64 -1.01 -0.30
C GLY A 272 -9.00 -1.93 0.74
N GLN A 273 -8.79 -1.47 1.98
CA GLN A 273 -8.41 -2.33 3.09
C GLN A 273 -9.61 -3.20 3.46
N ILE A 274 -9.56 -4.43 3.01
CA ILE A 274 -10.42 -5.49 3.50
C ILE A 274 -9.86 -5.88 4.87
N ASP A 275 -10.42 -5.34 5.95
CA ASP A 275 -10.07 -5.73 7.32
C ASP A 275 -10.47 -7.19 7.57
N ASP A 276 -9.78 -7.87 8.49
CA ASP A 276 -10.10 -9.27 8.86
C ASP A 276 -11.57 -9.42 9.32
N ALA A 277 -12.15 -8.34 9.87
CA ALA A 277 -13.57 -8.26 10.22
C ALA A 277 -14.53 -8.32 9.01
N PHE A 278 -14.09 -8.01 7.79
CA PHE A 278 -14.85 -8.22 6.56
C PHE A 278 -14.95 -9.71 6.22
N PHE A 279 -13.85 -10.46 6.35
CA PHE A 279 -13.83 -11.90 6.08
C PHE A 279 -14.63 -12.69 7.12
N SER A 280 -14.61 -12.25 8.38
CA SER A 280 -15.44 -12.83 9.45
C SER A 280 -16.94 -12.61 9.29
N LYS A 281 -17.43 -11.87 8.27
CA LYS A 281 -18.87 -11.75 7.97
C LYS A 281 -19.37 -12.85 7.03
N PHE A 282 -18.47 -13.47 6.28
CA PHE A 282 -18.80 -14.57 5.38
C PHE A 282 -18.69 -15.90 6.16
N ASN A 283 -19.58 -16.85 5.89
CA ASN A 283 -19.66 -18.17 6.56
C ASN A 283 -20.00 -18.15 8.06
N THR A 284 -20.66 -17.09 8.56
CA THR A 284 -21.08 -16.99 9.98
C THR A 284 -22.38 -17.73 10.31
N CYS A 285 -23.10 -18.21 9.31
CA CYS A 285 -24.36 -18.91 9.49
C CYS A 285 -24.24 -20.32 8.93
N SER A 286 -24.47 -21.34 9.77
CA SER A 286 -24.61 -22.73 9.34
C SER A 286 -25.97 -22.86 8.66
N ARG A 287 -26.01 -22.63 7.35
CA ARG A 287 -27.18 -22.94 6.54
C ARG A 287 -26.85 -24.00 5.52
#